data_AF-A0A954YSD2-F1
#
_entry.id   AF-A0A954YSD2-F1
#
_cell.length_a   1.000
_cell.length_b   1.000
_cell.length_c   1.000
_cell.angle_alpha   90.00
_cell.angle_beta   90.00
_cell.angle_gamma   90.00
#
_symmetry.space_group_name_H-M   'P 1'
#
loop_
_entity.id
_entity.type
_entity.pdbx_description
1 polymer ?
#
loop_
_entity_poly.entity_id
_entity_poly.type
_entity_poly.pdbx_seq_one_letter_code
_entity_poly.pdbx_strand_id
1 'polypeptide(L)'
;MAKVGQDIFQAKGIDRSLFCAQCCYNLKTRPIIGRCPECGSSYDARGSCRRGILEDQIIHWPVGDFFLTLITAAISAVMIVVAIMKSAYWYFVWGVPMLLMACLLARGTYVKTRQSVRTIRLLRQAARSEDDAD
;
A
#
# COMPACT_ATOMS: atom_id res chain seq x y z
N MET A 1 39.69 -19.28 -13.61
CA MET A 1 38.51 -19.50 -12.73
C MET A 1 37.87 -18.14 -12.44
N ALA A 2 36.63 -17.95 -12.87
CA ALA A 2 35.98 -16.65 -13.01
C ALA A 2 35.36 -16.12 -11.70
N LYS A 3 35.79 -14.95 -11.25
CA LYS A 3 35.16 -14.12 -10.19
C LYS A 3 34.99 -12.64 -10.62
N VAL A 4 34.98 -12.35 -11.92
CA VAL A 4 35.03 -10.97 -12.45
C VAL A 4 33.63 -10.32 -12.59
N GLY A 5 32.56 -10.99 -12.16
CA GLY A 5 31.18 -10.53 -12.41
C GLY A 5 30.43 -9.88 -11.24
N GLN A 6 30.90 -9.99 -10.00
CA GLN A 6 30.11 -9.56 -8.82
C GLN A 6 30.37 -8.12 -8.36
N ASP A 7 31.52 -7.54 -8.71
CA ASP A 7 31.91 -6.21 -8.21
C ASP A 7 31.23 -5.06 -8.98
N ILE A 8 30.80 -5.31 -10.21
CA ILE A 8 30.14 -4.30 -11.06
C ILE A 8 28.72 -3.97 -10.55
N PHE A 9 28.05 -4.93 -9.89
CA PHE A 9 26.71 -4.71 -9.33
C PHE A 9 26.71 -3.91 -8.01
N GLN A 10 27.88 -3.69 -7.38
CA GLN A 10 27.98 -2.90 -6.15
C GLN A 10 28.02 -1.38 -6.41
N ALA A 11 28.39 -0.95 -7.62
CA ALA A 11 28.58 0.47 -7.93
C ALA A 11 27.30 1.19 -8.34
N LYS A 12 26.23 0.48 -8.72
CA LYS A 12 24.99 1.11 -9.15
C LYS A 12 24.12 1.42 -7.92
N GLY A 13 24.21 2.65 -7.43
CA GLY A 13 23.33 3.16 -6.38
C GLY A 13 21.86 3.09 -6.78
N ILE A 14 20.98 3.13 -5.78
CA ILE A 14 19.53 3.16 -5.98
C ILE A 14 19.17 4.45 -6.75
N ASP A 15 18.59 4.30 -7.93
CA ASP A 15 18.22 5.40 -8.85
C ASP A 15 16.81 5.96 -8.60
N ARG A 16 15.91 5.16 -8.05
CA ARG A 16 14.54 5.55 -7.66
C ARG A 16 14.43 6.03 -6.21
N SER A 17 13.35 6.74 -5.89
CA SER A 17 12.99 7.10 -4.52
C SER A 17 12.60 5.86 -3.71
N LEU A 18 13.52 5.37 -2.89
CA LEU A 18 13.27 4.33 -1.90
C LEU A 18 13.39 4.94 -0.51
N PHE A 19 12.46 4.64 0.38
CA PHE A 19 12.48 5.14 1.74
C PHE A 19 12.71 4.00 2.72
N CYS A 20 13.46 4.23 3.79
CA CYS A 20 13.60 3.24 4.87
C CYS A 20 12.22 2.96 5.50
N ALA A 21 11.85 1.70 5.66
CA ALA A 21 10.55 1.33 6.25
C ALA A 21 10.41 1.70 7.74
N GLN A 22 11.53 2.01 8.42
CA GLN A 22 11.55 2.27 9.86
C GLN A 22 11.57 3.76 10.19
N CYS A 23 12.43 4.55 9.53
CA CYS A 23 12.57 5.99 9.77
C CYS A 23 12.22 6.88 8.58
N CYS A 24 11.78 6.29 7.45
CA CYS A 24 11.44 7.02 6.23
C CYS A 24 12.59 7.81 5.58
N TYR A 25 13.86 7.61 5.98
CA TYR A 25 15.00 8.24 5.32
C TYR A 25 15.10 7.84 3.85
N ASN A 26 15.39 8.81 2.97
CA ASN A 26 15.54 8.59 1.54
C ASN A 26 16.85 7.85 1.23
N LEU A 27 16.74 6.63 0.71
CA LEU A 27 17.83 5.73 0.33
C LEU A 27 18.30 5.94 -1.11
N LYS A 28 17.84 6.98 -1.81
CA LYS A 28 18.38 7.35 -3.13
C LYS A 28 19.89 7.52 -3.04
N THR A 29 20.60 7.12 -4.10
CA THR A 29 22.08 7.11 -4.22
C THR A 29 22.83 6.18 -3.27
N ARG A 30 22.15 5.48 -2.35
CA ARG A 30 22.77 4.48 -1.46
C ARG A 30 22.95 3.13 -2.19
N PRO A 31 23.87 2.26 -1.73
CA PRO A 31 24.02 0.91 -2.28
C PRO A 31 22.72 0.12 -2.16
N ILE A 32 22.49 -0.82 -3.09
CA ILE A 32 21.26 -1.62 -3.16
C ILE A 32 21.01 -2.44 -1.88
N ILE A 33 22.08 -2.87 -1.21
CA ILE A 33 22.03 -3.54 0.09
C ILE A 33 22.85 -2.72 1.08
N GLY A 34 22.29 -2.46 2.25
CA GLY A 34 23.02 -1.72 3.28
C GLY A 34 22.24 -1.57 4.58
N ARG A 35 22.74 -0.65 5.41
CA ARG A 35 22.06 -0.17 6.61
C ARG A 35 21.64 1.27 6.42
N CYS A 36 20.47 1.61 6.92
CA CYS A 36 20.00 2.98 6.95
C CYS A 36 20.95 3.83 7.81
N PRO A 37 21.42 5.00 7.33
CA PRO A 37 22.33 5.84 8.10
C PRO A 37 21.68 6.45 9.35
N GLU A 38 20.37 6.69 9.33
CA GLU A 38 19.64 7.31 10.45
C GLU A 38 19.32 6.30 11.56
N CYS A 39 18.73 5.16 11.21
CA CYS A 39 18.20 4.20 12.21
C CYS A 39 18.99 2.90 12.31
N GLY A 40 19.99 2.69 11.46
CA GLY A 40 20.80 1.46 11.43
C GLY A 40 20.08 0.21 10.92
N SER A 41 18.79 0.30 10.56
CA SER A 41 18.02 -0.84 10.05
C SER A 41 18.60 -1.37 8.74
N SER A 42 18.68 -2.70 8.62
CA SER A 42 19.12 -3.34 7.38
C SER A 42 18.03 -3.26 6.32
N TYR A 43 18.42 -2.91 5.09
CA TYR A 43 17.52 -2.92 3.94
C TYR A 43 18.13 -3.71 2.79
N ASP A 44 17.26 -4.29 1.97
CA ASP A 44 17.62 -4.97 0.73
C ASP A 44 16.68 -4.51 -0.39
N ALA A 45 17.25 -3.79 -1.36
CA ALA A 45 16.55 -3.27 -2.54
C ALA A 45 16.66 -4.19 -3.76
N ARG A 46 17.22 -5.40 -3.65
CA ARG A 46 17.33 -6.35 -4.76
C ARG A 46 15.97 -6.95 -5.10
N GLY A 47 15.49 -6.69 -6.32
CA GLY A 47 14.41 -7.44 -6.95
C GLY A 47 13.09 -7.48 -6.14
N SER A 48 12.39 -8.61 -6.22
CA SER A 48 11.04 -8.85 -5.70
C SER A 48 10.95 -9.01 -4.18
N CYS A 49 12.06 -9.16 -3.47
CA CYS A 49 12.11 -9.25 -2.01
C CYS A 49 12.59 -7.94 -1.38
N ARG A 50 11.82 -6.87 -1.54
CA ARG A 50 12.09 -5.59 -0.89
C ARG A 50 11.81 -5.70 0.60
N ARG A 51 12.87 -5.87 1.40
CA ARG A 51 12.78 -5.93 2.86
C ARG A 51 13.24 -4.61 3.45
N GLY A 52 12.42 -4.00 4.29
CA GLY A 52 12.78 -2.76 4.98
C GLY A 52 12.72 -1.49 4.11
N ILE A 53 12.02 -1.54 2.98
CA ILE A 53 11.92 -0.41 2.03
C ILE A 53 10.45 -0.08 1.75
N LEU A 54 10.10 1.19 1.90
CA LEU A 54 8.90 1.77 1.32
C LEU A 54 9.22 2.16 -0.12
N GLU A 55 8.63 1.45 -1.08
CA GLU A 55 8.57 1.97 -2.45
C GLU A 55 7.58 3.12 -2.46
N ASP A 56 7.92 4.21 -3.16
CA ASP A 56 6.97 5.24 -3.56
C ASP A 56 6.01 4.65 -4.62
N GLN A 57 5.19 3.71 -4.17
CA GLN A 57 4.18 3.07 -4.99
C GLN A 57 3.10 4.13 -5.15
N ILE A 58 3.14 4.80 -6.32
CA ILE A 58 2.19 5.80 -6.84
C ILE A 58 0.92 5.72 -6.02
N ILE A 59 0.72 6.75 -5.17
CA ILE A 59 -0.42 6.88 -4.28
C ILE A 59 -1.66 6.97 -5.17
N HIS A 60 -2.17 5.83 -5.62
CA HIS A 60 -3.53 5.72 -6.11
C HIS A 60 -4.37 6.04 -4.89
N TRP A 61 -4.89 7.26 -4.85
CA TRP A 61 -5.80 7.64 -3.79
C TRP A 61 -6.96 6.64 -3.85
N PRO A 62 -7.19 5.83 -2.80
CA PRO A 62 -8.22 4.78 -2.81
C PRO A 62 -9.63 5.38 -2.78
N VAL A 63 -9.76 6.68 -3.04
CA VAL A 63 -11.01 7.43 -3.10
C VAL A 63 -11.95 6.79 -4.12
N GLY A 64 -11.43 6.41 -5.30
CA GLY A 64 -12.21 5.67 -6.31
C GLY A 64 -12.75 4.34 -5.77
N ASP A 65 -11.91 3.55 -5.09
CA ASP A 65 -12.31 2.29 -4.49
C ASP A 65 -13.37 2.50 -3.39
N PHE A 66 -13.23 3.54 -2.57
CA PHE A 66 -14.21 3.90 -1.55
C PHE A 66 -15.58 4.24 -2.15
N PHE A 67 -15.63 5.12 -3.15
CA PHE A 67 -16.89 5.48 -3.81
C PHE A 67 -17.53 4.27 -4.49
N LEU A 68 -16.72 3.41 -5.14
CA LEU A 68 -17.22 2.19 -5.76
C LEU A 68 -17.82 1.22 -4.73
N THR A 69 -17.18 1.04 -3.57
CA THR A 69 -17.73 0.21 -2.48
C THR A 69 -19.04 0.77 -1.91
N LEU A 70 -19.17 2.09 -1.79
CA LEU A 70 -20.42 2.73 -1.36
C LEU A 70 -21.55 2.53 -2.38
N ILE A 71 -21.28 2.74 -3.67
CA ILE A 71 -22.29 2.59 -4.73
C ILE A 71 -22.76 1.14 -4.80
N THR A 72 -21.84 0.17 -4.80
CA THR A 72 -22.17 -1.26 -4.83
C THR A 72 -22.97 -1.70 -3.60
N ALA A 73 -22.60 -1.23 -2.40
CA ALA A 73 -23.36 -1.47 -1.18
C ALA A 73 -24.78 -0.89 -1.26
N ALA A 74 -24.94 0.34 -1.74
CA ALA A 74 -26.25 0.97 -1.91
C ALA A 74 -27.15 0.21 -2.90
N ILE A 75 -26.62 -0.18 -4.06
CA ILE A 75 -27.35 -0.98 -5.06
C ILE A 75 -27.79 -2.32 -4.45
N SER A 76 -26.89 -2.99 -3.72
CA SER A 76 -27.21 -4.28 -3.08
C SER A 76 -28.33 -4.15 -2.05
N ALA A 77 -28.32 -3.09 -1.23
CA ALA A 77 -29.35 -2.82 -0.24
C ALA A 77 -30.72 -2.58 -0.89
N VAL A 78 -30.76 -1.77 -1.96
CA VAL A 78 -32.00 -1.50 -2.72
C VAL A 78 -32.56 -2.79 -3.31
N MET A 79 -31.71 -3.62 -3.91
CA MET A 79 -32.12 -4.91 -4.49
C MET A 79 -32.73 -5.85 -3.45
N ILE A 80 -32.16 -5.90 -2.24
CA ILE A 80 -32.69 -6.71 -1.12
C ILE A 80 -34.08 -6.20 -0.70
N VAL A 81 -34.27 -4.88 -0.56
CA VAL A 81 -35.57 -4.29 -0.19
C VAL A 81 -36.64 -4.62 -1.24
N VAL A 82 -36.31 -4.47 -2.54
CA VAL A 82 -37.23 -4.82 -3.63
C VAL A 82 -37.55 -6.32 -3.65
N ALA A 83 -36.58 -7.19 -3.36
CA ALA A 83 -36.78 -8.62 -3.26
C ALA A 83 -37.82 -9.00 -2.19
N ILE A 84 -37.71 -8.36 -1.01
CA ILE A 84 -38.63 -8.56 0.12
C ILE A 84 -40.04 -8.08 -0.26
N MET A 85 -40.17 -6.90 -0.86
CA MET A 85 -41.46 -6.34 -1.22
C MET A 85 -42.19 -7.16 -2.30
N LYS A 86 -41.45 -7.70 -3.28
CA LYS A 86 -42.03 -8.33 -4.47
C LYS A 86 -42.08 -9.86 -4.39
N SER A 87 -41.65 -10.48 -3.27
CA SER A 87 -41.59 -11.94 -3.10
C SER A 87 -40.88 -12.67 -4.25
N ALA A 88 -39.94 -11.98 -4.89
CA ALA A 88 -39.29 -12.47 -6.10
C ALA A 88 -37.94 -13.11 -5.72
N TYR A 89 -37.95 -14.44 -5.59
CA TYR A 89 -36.79 -15.25 -5.19
C TYR A 89 -35.56 -15.03 -6.09
N TRP A 90 -35.75 -14.64 -7.35
CA TRP A 90 -34.66 -14.33 -8.28
C TRP A 90 -33.74 -13.22 -7.79
N TYR A 91 -34.24 -12.25 -7.02
CA TYR A 91 -33.41 -11.17 -6.50
C TYR A 91 -32.50 -11.61 -5.35
N PHE A 92 -32.87 -12.65 -4.59
CA PHE A 92 -32.00 -13.22 -3.55
C PHE A 92 -30.78 -13.90 -4.15
N VAL A 93 -30.94 -14.58 -5.29
CA VAL A 93 -29.85 -15.26 -6.01
C VAL A 93 -28.75 -14.29 -6.43
N TRP A 94 -29.10 -13.05 -6.81
CA TRP A 94 -28.13 -12.02 -7.21
C TRP A 94 -27.71 -11.08 -6.08
N GLY A 95 -28.61 -10.78 -5.15
CA GLY A 95 -28.37 -9.85 -4.04
C GLY A 95 -27.34 -10.35 -3.04
N VAL A 96 -27.43 -11.63 -2.64
CA VAL A 96 -26.50 -12.21 -1.64
C VAL A 96 -25.05 -12.26 -2.14
N PRO A 97 -24.76 -12.73 -3.38
CA PRO A 97 -23.39 -12.69 -3.92
C PRO A 97 -22.83 -11.27 -4.06
N MET A 98 -23.64 -10.29 -4.50
CA MET A 98 -23.19 -8.91 -4.60
C MET A 98 -22.86 -8.30 -3.24
N LEU A 99 -23.65 -8.59 -2.21
CA LEU A 99 -23.39 -8.15 -0.85
C LEU A 99 -22.07 -8.76 -0.32
N LEU A 100 -21.87 -10.06 -0.52
CA LEU A 100 -20.62 -10.73 -0.14
C LEU A 100 -19.41 -10.14 -0.87
N MET A 101 -19.53 -9.87 -2.16
CA MET A 101 -18.45 -9.24 -2.94
C MET A 101 -18.16 -7.83 -2.43
N ALA A 102 -19.19 -7.03 -2.13
CA ALA A 102 -19.02 -5.71 -1.53
C ALA A 102 -18.30 -5.79 -0.16
N CYS A 103 -18.63 -6.77 0.68
CA CYS A 103 -17.93 -7.00 1.95
C CYS A 103 -16.45 -7.39 1.77
N LEU A 104 -16.13 -8.23 0.78
CA LEU A 104 -14.75 -8.60 0.46
C LEU A 104 -13.93 -7.39 -0.03
N LEU A 105 -14.52 -6.58 -0.90
CA LEU A 105 -13.90 -5.33 -1.37
C LEU A 105 -13.69 -4.36 -0.21
N ALA A 106 -14.71 -4.17 0.64
CA ALA A 106 -14.63 -3.30 1.82
C ALA A 106 -13.54 -3.77 2.81
N ARG A 107 -13.37 -5.08 2.99
CA ARG A 107 -12.27 -5.61 3.82
C ARG A 107 -10.91 -5.31 3.20
N GLY A 108 -10.78 -5.45 1.88
CA GLY A 108 -9.55 -5.14 1.15
C GLY A 108 -9.18 -3.66 1.24
N THR A 109 -10.15 -2.76 1.01
CA THR A 109 -9.94 -1.32 1.11
C THR A 109 -9.61 -0.91 2.54
N TYR A 110 -10.31 -1.46 3.55
CA TYR A 110 -10.03 -1.17 4.96
C TYR A 110 -8.58 -1.49 5.36
N VAL A 111 -8.04 -2.63 4.94
CA VAL A 111 -6.65 -3.01 5.23
C VAL A 111 -5.67 -2.04 4.56
N LYS A 112 -5.91 -1.69 3.29
CA LYS A 112 -5.09 -0.69 2.57
C LYS A 112 -5.13 0.68 3.25
N THR A 113 -6.31 1.17 3.62
CA THR A 113 -6.48 2.46 4.29
C THR A 113 -5.75 2.49 5.63
N ARG A 114 -5.81 1.40 6.41
CA ARG A 114 -5.09 1.29 7.69
C ARG A 114 -3.57 1.40 7.49
N GLN A 115 -3.03 0.83 6.42
CA GLN A 115 -1.61 0.98 6.08
C GLN A 115 -1.29 2.43 5.69
N SER A 116 -2.09 3.06 4.82
CA SER A 116 -1.89 4.46 4.42
C SER A 116 -1.90 5.43 5.60
N VAL A 117 -2.80 5.25 6.57
CA VAL A 117 -2.87 6.11 7.77
C VAL A 117 -1.60 5.98 8.61
N ARG A 118 -1.01 4.79 8.72
CA ARG A 118 0.28 4.61 9.42
C ARG A 118 1.40 5.35 8.70
N THR A 119 1.47 5.22 7.37
CA THR A 119 2.48 5.91 6.57
C THR A 119 2.37 7.42 6.69
N ILE A 120 1.16 7.98 6.60
CA ILE A 120 0.93 9.42 6.74
C ILE A 120 1.36 9.94 8.12
N ARG A 121 1.13 9.17 9.19
CA ARG A 121 1.58 9.55 10.54
C ARG A 121 3.11 9.59 10.62
N LEU A 122 3.78 8.60 10.04
CA LEU A 122 5.24 8.54 10.01
C LEU A 122 5.83 9.69 9.18
N LEU A 123 5.26 9.97 8.01
CA LEU A 123 5.69 11.11 7.18
C LEU A 123 5.49 12.45 7.90
N ARG A 124 4.37 12.62 8.61
CA ARG A 124 4.13 13.83 9.41
C ARG A 124 5.08 13.97 10.60
N GLN A 125 5.55 12.86 11.17
CA GLN A 125 6.58 12.88 12.21
C GLN A 125 7.95 13.25 11.64
N ALA A 126 8.32 12.67 10.49
CA ALA A 126 9.58 13.00 9.80
C ALA A 126 9.64 14.48 9.38
N ALA A 127 8.54 15.02 8.84
CA ALA A 127 8.48 16.44 8.48
C ALA A 127 8.69 17.36 9.68
N ARG A 128 8.14 17.01 10.86
CA ARG A 128 8.36 17.81 12.08
C ARG A 128 9.80 17.76 12.58
N SER A 129 10.52 16.65 12.37
CA SER A 129 11.93 16.57 12.79
C SER A 129 12.88 17.36 11.90
N GLU A 130 12.49 17.66 10.65
CA GLU A 130 13.28 18.56 9.79
C GLU A 130 13.17 20.01 10.27
N ASP A 131 11.99 20.46 10.70
CA ASP A 131 11.78 21.82 11.22
C ASP A 131 12.57 22.11 12.51
N ASP A 132 12.92 21.09 13.30
CA ASP A 132 13.70 21.23 14.54
C ASP A 132 15.22 21.25 14.32
N ALA A 133 15.70 20.96 13.10
CA ALA A 133 17.11 20.84 12.76
C ALA A 133 17.74 22.13 12.17
N ASP A 134 16.91 23.11 11.82
CA ASP A 134 17.28 24.42 11.28
C ASP A 134 17.28 25.51 12.37
#